data_AF-A0A8W8HXI4-F1
#
_entry.id   AF-A0A8W8HXI4-F1
#
_cell.length_a   1.000
_cell.length_b   1.000
_cell.length_c   1.000
_cell.angle_alpha   90.00
_cell.angle_beta   90.00
_cell.angle_gamma   90.00
#
_symmetry.space_group_name_H-M   'P 1'
#
loop_
_entity.id
_entity.type
_entity.pdbx_description
1 polymer ?
#
loop_
_entity_poly.entity_id
_entity_poly.type
_entity_poly.pdbx_seq_one_letter_code
_entity_poly.pdbx_strand_id
1 'polypeptide(L)'
;MSSDSALAPNKKAREICWSYRDKLFDCLDKYNDDLSKCTEEIQGVENNCKKMWSKYFLKRRNYLQFREKVEKEGFQYTDPESDKK
;
A
#
# COMPACT_ATOMS: atom_id res chain seq x y z
N MET A 1 -15.88 -21.59 -17.75
CA MET A 1 -16.48 -20.71 -16.73
C MET A 1 -15.41 -19.74 -16.24
N SER A 2 -15.53 -18.44 -16.57
CA SER A 2 -15.01 -17.30 -15.79
C SER A 2 -15.14 -16.03 -16.63
N SER A 3 -16.31 -15.41 -16.50
CA SER A 3 -16.70 -14.17 -17.16
C SER A 3 -16.91 -13.13 -16.06
N ASP A 4 -15.85 -12.54 -15.53
CA ASP A 4 -15.99 -11.50 -14.48
C ASP A 4 -14.88 -10.45 -14.56
N SER A 5 -14.79 -9.79 -15.72
CA SER A 5 -13.85 -8.67 -15.95
C SER A 5 -14.53 -7.31 -16.09
N ALA A 6 -15.84 -7.18 -15.82
CA ALA A 6 -16.54 -5.90 -16.05
C ALA A 6 -17.51 -5.46 -14.93
N LEU A 7 -17.69 -6.22 -13.85
CA LEU A 7 -18.50 -5.77 -12.71
C LEU A 7 -17.62 -5.12 -11.64
N ALA A 8 -18.05 -3.96 -11.16
CA ALA A 8 -17.52 -3.39 -9.93
C ALA A 8 -17.63 -4.46 -8.83
N PRO A 9 -16.57 -4.72 -8.05
CA PRO A 9 -16.63 -5.75 -7.03
C PRO A 9 -17.79 -5.44 -6.09
N ASN A 10 -18.68 -6.41 -5.86
CA ASN A 10 -19.82 -6.25 -4.96
C ASN A 10 -19.32 -5.87 -3.54
N LYS A 11 -20.20 -5.29 -2.70
CA LYS A 11 -19.82 -4.76 -1.38
C LYS A 11 -19.01 -5.79 -0.55
N LYS A 12 -19.44 -7.05 -0.54
CA LYS A 12 -18.80 -8.15 0.18
C LYS A 12 -17.38 -8.43 -0.31
N ALA A 13 -17.16 -8.46 -1.62
CA ALA A 13 -15.82 -8.63 -2.20
C ALA A 13 -14.88 -7.47 -1.83
N ARG A 14 -15.42 -6.25 -1.69
CA ARG A 14 -14.63 -5.10 -1.21
C ARG A 14 -14.23 -5.23 0.24
N GLU A 15 -15.17 -5.64 1.11
CA GLU A 15 -14.91 -5.88 2.53
C GLU A 15 -13.84 -6.96 2.73
N ILE A 16 -13.92 -8.06 1.97
CA ILE A 16 -12.89 -9.11 1.99
C ILE A 16 -11.53 -8.52 1.59
N CYS A 17 -11.46 -7.80 0.47
CA CYS A 17 -10.22 -7.16 0.04
C CYS A 17 -9.65 -6.19 1.09
N TRP A 18 -10.49 -5.38 1.74
CA TRP A 18 -10.05 -4.47 2.80
C TRP A 18 -9.51 -5.23 4.02
N SER A 19 -10.10 -6.37 4.38
CA SER A 19 -9.56 -7.19 5.48
C SER A 19 -8.15 -7.73 5.20
N TYR A 20 -7.85 -8.11 3.95
CA TYR A 20 -6.50 -8.52 3.56
C TYR A 20 -5.53 -7.33 3.48
N ARG A 21 -6.00 -6.17 3.03
CA ARG A 21 -5.21 -4.93 3.07
C ARG A 21 -4.80 -4.60 4.51
N ASP A 22 -5.73 -4.69 5.45
CA ASP A 22 -5.46 -4.33 6.84
C ASP A 22 -4.42 -5.28 7.45
N LYS A 23 -4.52 -6.59 7.19
CA LYS A 23 -3.48 -7.56 7.58
C LYS A 23 -2.10 -7.24 7.00
N LEU A 24 -2.04 -6.87 5.71
CA LEU A 24 -0.78 -6.46 5.08
C LEU A 24 -0.20 -5.22 5.77
N PHE A 25 -1.05 -4.25 6.11
CA PHE A 25 -0.62 -3.03 6.78
C PHE A 25 -0.15 -3.27 8.21
N ASP A 26 -0.84 -4.12 8.97
CA ASP A 26 -0.42 -4.53 10.31
C ASP A 26 0.95 -5.23 10.26
N CYS A 27 1.19 -6.07 9.25
CA CYS A 27 2.48 -6.70 9.04
C CYS A 27 3.57 -5.67 8.70
N LEU A 28 3.29 -4.74 7.79
CA LEU A 28 4.24 -3.68 7.43
C LEU A 28 4.55 -2.75 8.62
N ASP A 29 3.58 -2.45 9.46
CA ASP A 29 3.80 -1.67 10.69
C ASP A 29 4.71 -2.41 11.67
N LYS A 30 4.59 -3.74 11.75
CA LYS A 30 5.44 -4.59 12.61
C LYS A 30 6.88 -4.71 12.11
N TYR A 31 7.08 -4.71 10.80
CA TYR A 31 8.39 -4.94 10.17
C TYR A 31 9.00 -3.68 9.52
N ASN A 32 8.56 -2.47 9.91
CA ASN A 32 9.08 -1.20 9.38
C ASN A 32 9.03 -1.13 7.84
N ASP A 33 7.88 -1.44 7.26
CA ASP A 33 7.62 -1.47 5.82
C ASP A 33 8.44 -2.50 5.01
N ASP A 34 9.01 -3.53 5.66
CA ASP A 34 9.70 -4.62 4.97
C ASP A 34 8.70 -5.61 4.33
N LEU A 35 8.45 -5.42 3.03
CA LEU A 35 7.60 -6.29 2.21
C LEU A 35 8.10 -7.74 2.14
N SER A 36 9.39 -8.01 2.36
CA SER A 36 9.93 -9.37 2.31
C SER A 36 9.45 -10.24 3.47
N LYS A 37 9.01 -9.62 4.57
CA LYS A 37 8.47 -10.30 5.76
C LYS A 37 6.96 -10.53 5.69
N CYS A 38 6.27 -9.89 4.74
CA CYS A 38 4.82 -9.88 4.61
C CYS A 38 4.33 -10.54 3.30
N THR A 39 5.08 -11.52 2.80
CA THR A 39 4.82 -12.15 1.49
C THR A 39 3.48 -12.90 1.45
N GLU A 40 3.07 -13.51 2.56
CA GLU A 40 1.78 -14.20 2.67
C GLU A 40 0.61 -13.23 2.55
N GLU A 41 0.69 -12.08 3.22
CA GLU A 41 -0.32 -11.02 3.17
C GLU A 41 -0.36 -10.35 1.80
N ILE A 42 0.80 -10.15 1.16
CA ILE A 42 0.88 -9.66 -0.22
C ILE A 42 0.13 -10.60 -1.16
N GLN A 43 0.39 -11.91 -1.09
CA GLN A 43 -0.34 -12.90 -1.89
C GLN A 43 -1.84 -12.89 -1.58
N GLY A 44 -2.21 -12.75 -0.30
CA GLY A 44 -3.60 -12.60 0.12
C GLY A 44 -4.29 -11.40 -0.53
N VAL A 45 -3.62 -10.25 -0.59
CA VAL A 45 -4.12 -9.05 -1.26
C VAL A 45 -4.18 -9.25 -2.77
N GLU A 46 -3.16 -9.83 -3.40
CA GLU A 46 -3.16 -10.05 -4.86
C GLU A 46 -4.26 -11.01 -5.34
N ASN A 47 -4.59 -12.01 -4.53
CA ASN A 47 -5.61 -13.00 -4.84
C ASN A 47 -7.04 -12.48 -4.57
N ASN A 48 -7.22 -11.61 -3.58
CA ASN A 48 -8.55 -11.15 -3.14
C ASN A 48 -8.88 -9.71 -3.56
N CYS A 49 -7.90 -8.93 -4.01
CA CYS A 49 -8.08 -7.55 -4.45
C CYS A 49 -7.78 -7.37 -5.94
N LYS A 50 -8.44 -6.40 -6.56
CA LYS A 50 -8.04 -5.94 -7.90
C LYS A 50 -6.64 -5.31 -7.84
N LYS A 51 -5.77 -5.63 -8.80
CA LYS A 51 -4.39 -5.10 -8.88
C LYS A 51 -4.30 -3.57 -8.84
N MET A 52 -5.31 -2.86 -9.36
CA MET A 52 -5.37 -1.40 -9.28
C MET A 52 -5.52 -0.90 -7.84
N TRP A 53 -6.23 -1.64 -6.99
CA TRP A 53 -6.46 -1.26 -5.61
C TRP A 53 -5.24 -1.50 -4.74
N SER A 54 -4.55 -2.64 -4.89
CA SER A 54 -3.32 -2.91 -4.16
C SER A 54 -2.26 -1.82 -4.41
N LYS A 55 -2.07 -1.43 -5.67
CA LYS A 55 -1.19 -0.31 -6.05
C LYS A 55 -1.63 1.01 -5.40
N TYR A 56 -2.93 1.32 -5.43
CA TYR A 56 -3.46 2.54 -4.81
C TYR A 56 -3.26 2.55 -3.29
N PHE A 57 -3.47 1.43 -2.61
CA PHE A 57 -3.32 1.31 -1.16
C PHE A 57 -1.88 1.56 -0.72
N LEU A 58 -0.89 0.95 -1.39
CA LEU A 58 0.53 1.18 -1.10
C LEU A 58 0.93 2.63 -1.33
N LYS A 59 0.52 3.22 -2.47
CA LYS A 59 0.79 4.63 -2.76
C LYS A 59 0.21 5.56 -1.67
N ARG A 60 -1.02 5.27 -1.23
CA ARG A 60 -1.70 6.04 -0.18
C ARG A 60 -0.98 5.92 1.16
N ARG A 61 -0.54 4.72 1.56
CA ARG A 61 0.23 4.49 2.78
C ARG A 61 1.52 5.30 2.78
N ASN A 62 2.33 5.17 1.73
CA ASN A 62 3.61 5.89 1.61
C ASN A 62 3.41 7.41 1.66
N TYR A 63 2.36 7.92 1.02
CA TYR A 63 2.02 9.34 1.07
C TYR A 63 1.67 9.79 2.49
N LEU A 64 0.86 9.01 3.23
CA LEU A 64 0.50 9.35 4.61
C LEU A 64 1.72 9.34 5.53
N GLN A 65 2.59 8.34 5.39
CA GLN A 65 3.85 8.27 6.15
C GLN A 65 4.78 9.44 5.82
N PHE A 66 4.92 9.78 4.54
CA PHE A 66 5.71 10.94 4.12
C PHE A 66 5.13 12.24 4.68
N ARG A 67 3.81 12.43 4.57
CA ARG A 67 3.14 13.61 5.11
C ARG A 67 3.38 13.74 6.62
N GLU A 68 3.25 12.65 7.36
CA GLU A 68 3.50 12.64 8.80
C GLU A 68 4.96 13.00 9.13
N LYS A 69 5.93 12.48 8.36
CA LYS A 69 7.35 12.84 8.51
C LYS A 69 7.58 14.34 8.27
N VAL A 70 7.03 14.88 7.18
CA VAL A 70 7.14 16.31 6.85
C VAL A 70 6.48 17.19 7.91
N GLU A 71 5.32 16.79 8.44
CA GLU A 71 4.63 17.51 9.52
C GLU A 71 5.46 17.52 10.82
N LYS A 72 6.19 16.43 11.12
CA LYS A 72 7.02 16.31 12.33
C LYS A 72 8.38 16.98 12.21
N GLU A 73 9.07 16.81 11.07
CA GLU A 73 10.47 17.19 10.88
C GLU A 73 10.62 18.52 10.11
N GLY A 74 9.53 19.03 9.53
CA GLY A 74 9.54 20.17 8.62
C GLY A 74 9.94 19.77 7.20
N PHE A 75 9.66 20.63 6.24
CA PHE A 75 9.97 20.40 4.83
C PHE A 75 11.42 20.82 4.53
N GLN A 76 12.30 19.86 4.23
CA GLN A 76 13.68 20.11 3.82
C GLN A 76 13.74 20.16 2.28
N TYR A 77 14.08 21.32 1.72
CA TYR A 77 14.38 21.44 0.30
C TYR A 77 15.84 21.03 0.07
N THR A 78 16.07 19.89 -0.55
CA THR A 78 17.42 19.53 -1.02
C THR A 78 17.62 20.17 -2.38
N ASP A 79 18.45 21.21 -2.46
CA ASP A 79 18.85 21.80 -3.74
C ASP A 79 19.58 20.73 -4.58
N PRO A 80 19.13 20.42 -5.81
CA PRO A 80 19.74 19.40 -6.66
C PRO A 80 21.18 19.71 -7.12
N GLU A 81 21.78 20.81 -6.65
CA GLU A 81 23.11 21.28 -7.02
C GLU A 81 24.23 20.74 -6.10
N SER A 82 23.91 20.13 -4.94
CA SER A 82 24.93 19.72 -3.95
C SER A 82 25.59 18.36 -4.17
N ASP A 83 25.11 17.54 -5.12
CA ASP A 83 25.61 16.18 -5.37
C ASP A 83 26.72 16.09 -6.44
N LYS A 84 27.44 17.20 -6.67
CA LYS A 84 28.70 17.20 -7.44
C LYS A 84 29.88 17.52 -6.51
N LYS A 85 30.39 16.50 -5.80
CA LYS A 85 31.77 16.53 -5.29
C LYS A 85 32.38 15.15 -5.26
#